data_AF-A0A849F1Y4-F1
#
_entry.id   AF-A0A849F1Y4-F1
#
_cell.length_a   1.000
_cell.length_b   1.000
_cell.length_c   1.000
_cell.angle_alpha   90.00
_cell.angle_beta   90.00
_cell.angle_gamma   90.00
#
_symmetry.space_group_name_H-M   'P 1'
#
loop_
_entity.id
_entity.type
_entity.pdbx_description
1 polymer ?
#
loop_
_entity_poly.entity_id
_entity_poly.type
_entity_poly.pdbx_seq_one_letter_code
_entity_poly.pdbx_strand_id
1 'polypeptide(L)'
;MVLAFPDLYDIGTSHFGIQILYHLLNQRTDCYAERVFCPAADYEAQLREHRLALCSLETQTPLKQFDIIGFSLLYELNFTNVLHMLNMSGLALRSKDRSTKDPVIIAGGPCVSNPEPMAPFFDAMVFGDGETVLPRMAEQYMAWKRKGGHHKTKLLQSWAESGHVYVPSFFEAKFDDHGF
;
A
#
# COMPACT_ATOMS: atom_id res chain seq x y z
N MET A 1 -2.52 -6.45 8.01
CA MET A 1 -2.14 -5.46 6.98
C MET A 1 -1.78 -4.14 7.63
N VAL A 2 -1.10 -3.25 6.93
CA VAL A 2 -0.80 -1.91 7.44
C VAL A 2 -1.32 -0.85 6.49
N LEU A 3 -2.02 0.14 7.04
CA LEU A 3 -2.58 1.30 6.37
C LEU A 3 -1.55 2.44 6.48
N ALA A 4 -0.93 2.76 5.37
CA ALA A 4 0.09 3.78 5.26
C ALA A 4 -0.51 5.11 4.84
N PHE A 5 -0.22 6.15 5.63
CA PHE A 5 -0.50 7.52 5.27
C PHE A 5 0.83 8.21 4.92
N PRO A 6 1.04 8.64 3.66
CA PRO A 6 2.32 9.19 3.19
C PRO A 6 2.51 10.66 3.62
N ASP A 7 2.29 10.95 4.90
CA ASP A 7 2.43 12.26 5.52
C ASP A 7 2.66 12.11 7.03
N LEU A 8 2.92 13.22 7.71
CA LEU A 8 3.11 13.27 9.16
C LEU A 8 1.88 12.76 9.92
N TYR A 9 2.14 12.21 11.11
CA TYR A 9 1.10 11.69 12.01
C TYR A 9 0.01 12.72 12.31
N ASP A 10 0.39 13.96 12.62
CA ASP A 10 -0.55 15.03 12.99
C ASP A 10 -1.50 15.40 11.83
N ILE A 11 -1.07 15.20 10.59
CA ILE A 11 -1.92 15.42 9.41
C ILE A 11 -2.77 14.18 9.15
N GLY A 12 -2.15 13.00 9.17
CA GLY A 12 -2.82 11.75 8.87
C GLY A 12 -3.86 11.33 9.91
N THR A 13 -3.70 11.71 11.18
CA THR A 13 -4.68 11.41 12.24
C THR A 13 -6.01 12.13 12.01
N SER A 14 -6.03 13.24 11.27
CA SER A 14 -7.26 13.95 10.91
C SER A 14 -7.95 13.37 9.67
N HIS A 15 -7.36 12.38 9.02
CA HIS A 15 -7.95 11.76 7.84
C HIS A 15 -8.98 10.69 8.21
N PHE A 16 -10.26 10.95 7.97
CA PHE A 16 -11.34 10.02 8.30
C PHE A 16 -11.24 8.70 7.52
N GLY A 17 -10.84 8.72 6.24
CA GLY A 17 -10.82 7.51 5.42
C GLY A 17 -9.91 6.41 6.01
N ILE A 18 -8.75 6.78 6.56
CA ILE A 18 -7.85 5.78 7.17
C ILE A 18 -8.42 5.26 8.50
N GLN A 19 -9.12 6.10 9.26
CA GLN A 19 -9.78 5.68 10.50
C GLN A 19 -10.93 4.71 10.21
N ILE A 20 -11.73 4.97 9.19
CA ILE A 20 -12.84 4.09 8.80
C ILE A 20 -12.30 2.74 8.33
N LEU A 21 -11.31 2.71 7.44
CA LEU A 21 -10.68 1.47 6.98
C LEU A 21 -10.04 0.70 8.14
N TYR A 22 -9.33 1.40 9.04
CA TYR A 22 -8.74 0.81 10.24
C TYR A 22 -9.81 0.15 11.12
N HIS A 23 -10.91 0.85 11.37
CA HIS A 23 -12.01 0.33 12.18
C HIS A 23 -12.66 -0.89 11.52
N LEU A 24 -13.02 -0.77 10.24
CA LEU A 24 -13.69 -1.82 9.47
C LEU A 24 -12.87 -3.11 9.42
N LEU A 25 -11.57 -3.02 9.18
CA LEU A 25 -10.71 -4.20 9.11
C LEU A 25 -10.51 -4.84 10.48
N ASN A 26 -10.34 -4.04 11.54
CA ASN A 26 -10.16 -4.55 12.91
C ASN A 26 -11.45 -5.04 13.58
N GLN A 27 -12.62 -4.84 12.96
CA GLN A 27 -13.85 -5.53 13.38
C GLN A 27 -13.85 -7.02 12.99
N ARG A 28 -12.97 -7.42 12.05
CA ARG A 28 -12.85 -8.81 11.63
C ARG A 28 -12.00 -9.61 12.61
N THR A 29 -12.26 -10.91 12.71
CA THR A 29 -11.50 -11.83 13.58
C THR A 29 -10.39 -12.57 12.84
N ASP A 30 -10.36 -12.50 11.51
CA ASP A 30 -9.44 -13.23 10.63
C ASP A 30 -8.30 -12.35 10.09
N CYS A 31 -8.32 -11.05 10.35
CA CYS A 31 -7.24 -10.14 10.02
C CYS A 31 -7.14 -9.00 11.05
N TYR A 32 -6.02 -8.28 10.99
CA TYR A 32 -5.81 -7.05 11.74
C TYR A 32 -5.23 -5.98 10.82
N ALA A 33 -5.51 -4.72 11.13
CA ALA A 33 -4.98 -3.56 10.44
C ALA A 33 -4.22 -2.67 11.43
N GLU A 34 -3.02 -2.28 11.06
CA GLU A 34 -2.22 -1.30 11.79
C GLU A 34 -2.02 -0.05 10.95
N ARG A 35 -1.52 1.03 11.54
CA ARG A 35 -1.28 2.30 10.86
C ARG A 35 0.20 2.59 10.80
N VAL A 36 0.62 3.30 9.76
CA VAL A 36 1.96 3.85 9.65
C VAL A 36 1.91 5.19 8.94
N PHE A 37 2.78 6.11 9.36
CA PHE A 37 2.87 7.47 8.86
C PHE A 37 4.29 7.73 8.36
N CYS A 38 4.46 8.74 7.51
CA CYS A 38 5.80 9.16 7.12
C CYS A 38 6.53 9.72 8.35
N PRO A 39 7.74 9.24 8.69
CA PRO A 39 8.46 9.75 9.84
C PRO A 39 8.87 11.22 9.61
N ALA A 40 8.76 12.04 10.66
CA ALA A 40 9.40 13.35 10.67
C ALA A 40 10.93 13.21 10.72
N ALA A 41 11.65 14.29 10.39
CA ALA A 41 13.11 14.27 10.25
C ALA A 41 13.86 13.84 11.52
N ASP A 42 13.35 14.19 12.70
CA ASP A 42 13.88 13.82 14.00
C ASP A 42 13.73 12.32 14.27
N TYR A 43 12.54 11.77 14.05
CA TYR A 43 12.29 10.33 14.22
C TYR A 43 13.04 9.51 13.18
N GLU A 44 13.10 9.97 11.93
CA GLU A 44 13.92 9.35 10.89
C GLU A 44 15.39 9.27 11.29
N ALA A 45 15.95 10.36 11.84
CA ALA A 45 17.34 10.39 12.29
C ALA A 45 17.61 9.29 13.32
N GLN A 46 16.68 9.10 14.28
CA GLN A 46 16.78 8.04 15.28
C GLN A 46 16.68 6.63 14.66
N LEU A 47 15.75 6.40 13.73
CA LEU A 47 15.66 5.12 13.03
C LEU A 47 16.95 4.79 12.28
N ARG A 48 17.56 5.78 11.61
CA ARG A 48 18.82 5.60 10.89
C ARG A 48 20.01 5.35 11.81
N GLU A 49 20.13 6.12 12.88
CA GLU A 49 21.19 5.97 13.90
C GLU A 49 21.19 4.54 14.47
N HIS A 50 20.01 4.02 14.78
CA HIS A 50 19.84 2.68 15.34
C HIS A 50 19.69 1.57 14.29
N ARG A 51 19.75 1.89 12.99
CA ARG A 51 19.56 0.95 11.87
C ARG A 51 18.24 0.17 11.94
N LEU A 52 17.18 0.85 12.39
CA LEU A 52 15.83 0.32 12.48
C LEU A 52 15.05 0.64 11.21
N ALA A 53 14.22 -0.31 10.78
CA ALA A 53 13.28 -0.10 9.69
C ALA A 53 12.06 0.70 10.18
N LEU A 54 11.34 1.33 9.25
CA LEU A 54 10.04 1.91 9.56
C LEU A 54 9.07 0.80 10.03
N CYS A 55 8.37 1.08 11.12
CA CYS A 55 7.45 0.16 11.77
C CYS A 55 6.04 0.76 11.87
N SER A 56 5.06 -0.11 12.08
CA SER A 56 3.69 0.29 12.42
C SER A 56 3.61 1.00 13.78
N LEU A 57 2.54 1.77 13.97
CA LEU A 57 2.30 2.54 15.18
C LEU A 57 1.89 1.66 16.36
N GLU A 58 1.03 0.67 16.12
CA GLU A 58 0.39 -0.12 17.18
C GLU A 58 1.36 -1.12 17.83
N THR A 59 2.06 -1.92 17.03
CA THR A 59 2.90 -3.01 17.55
C THR A 59 4.40 -2.82 17.28
N GLN A 60 4.78 -1.74 16.61
CA GLN A 60 6.15 -1.53 16.14
C GLN A 60 6.65 -2.68 15.24
N THR A 61 5.74 -3.33 14.52
CA THR A 61 6.09 -4.37 13.55
C THR A 61 6.73 -3.73 12.31
N PRO A 62 7.92 -4.18 11.88
CA PRO A 62 8.56 -3.68 10.66
C PRO A 62 7.66 -3.88 9.43
N LEU A 63 7.57 -2.88 8.55
CA LEU A 63 6.58 -2.92 7.44
C LEU A 63 6.74 -4.14 6.52
N LYS A 64 7.98 -4.63 6.35
CA LYS A 64 8.30 -5.82 5.55
C LYS A 64 7.68 -7.12 6.10
N GLN A 65 7.23 -7.15 7.35
CA GLN A 65 6.60 -8.32 7.96
C GLN A 65 5.08 -8.37 7.75
N PHE A 66 4.48 -7.32 7.20
CA PHE A 66 3.06 -7.33 6.86
C PHE A 66 2.80 -8.07 5.54
N ASP A 67 1.59 -8.59 5.41
CA ASP A 67 1.11 -9.19 4.16
C ASP A 67 0.80 -8.16 3.06
N ILE A 68 0.21 -7.03 3.45
CA ILE A 68 -0.27 -5.97 2.57
C ILE A 68 0.07 -4.62 3.22
N ILE A 69 0.60 -3.69 2.41
CA ILE A 69 0.78 -2.28 2.75
C ILE A 69 -0.12 -1.46 1.84
N GLY A 70 -1.09 -0.73 2.40
CA GLY A 70 -2.04 0.08 1.65
C GLY A 70 -1.80 1.58 1.83
N PHE A 71 -1.38 2.27 0.78
CA PHE A 71 -1.14 3.72 0.80
C PHE A 71 -2.38 4.53 0.43
N SER A 72 -2.63 5.61 1.17
CA SER A 72 -3.64 6.62 0.84
C SER A 72 -3.02 7.76 0.02
N LEU A 73 -3.30 7.85 -1.28
CA LEU A 73 -2.80 8.87 -2.20
C LEU A 73 -3.82 10.00 -2.37
N LEU A 74 -3.71 11.03 -1.51
CA LEU A 74 -4.66 12.15 -1.49
C LEU A 74 -4.30 13.29 -2.45
N TYR A 75 -3.01 13.51 -2.68
CA TYR A 75 -2.49 14.56 -3.54
C TYR A 75 -1.05 14.20 -3.99
N GLU A 76 -0.60 14.78 -5.10
CA GLU A 76 0.61 14.37 -5.81
C GLU A 76 1.91 14.67 -5.04
N LEU A 77 1.91 15.69 -4.18
CA LEU A 77 3.08 16.03 -3.37
C LEU A 77 3.50 14.89 -2.42
N ASN A 78 2.57 13.99 -2.07
CA ASN A 78 2.85 12.85 -1.21
C ASN A 78 3.50 11.65 -1.91
N PHE A 79 3.67 11.70 -3.23
CA PHE A 79 4.27 10.60 -3.99
C PHE A 79 5.71 10.31 -3.54
N THR A 80 6.49 11.36 -3.27
CA THR A 80 7.86 11.20 -2.79
C THR A 80 7.91 10.56 -1.39
N ASN A 81 6.95 10.88 -0.52
CA ASN A 81 6.83 10.27 0.81
C ASN A 81 6.52 8.77 0.73
N VAL A 82 5.73 8.32 -0.25
CA VAL A 82 5.53 6.87 -0.49
C VAL A 82 6.87 6.18 -0.76
N LEU A 83 7.66 6.73 -1.69
CA LEU A 83 8.97 6.17 -2.05
C LEU A 83 9.92 6.19 -0.85
N HIS A 84 9.88 7.26 -0.07
CA HIS A 84 10.65 7.40 1.16
C HIS A 84 10.28 6.34 2.20
N MET A 85 8.99 6.12 2.44
CA MET A 85 8.51 5.08 3.37
C MET A 85 8.89 3.67 2.92
N LEU A 86 8.82 3.37 1.62
CA LEU A 86 9.29 2.08 1.07
C LEU A 86 10.80 1.90 1.31
N ASN A 87 11.59 2.94 1.05
CA ASN A 87 13.03 2.95 1.28
C ASN A 87 13.38 2.74 2.77
N MET A 88 12.74 3.49 3.67
CA MET A 88 12.90 3.35 5.13
C MET A 88 12.46 1.98 5.66
N SER A 89 11.60 1.28 4.92
CA SER A 89 11.15 -0.08 5.24
C SER A 89 12.06 -1.19 4.70
N GLY A 90 13.12 -0.84 3.95
CA GLY A 90 13.99 -1.81 3.28
C GLY A 90 13.27 -2.61 2.18
N LEU A 91 12.26 -2.01 1.55
CA LEU A 91 11.51 -2.59 0.43
C LEU A 91 12.03 -2.04 -0.90
N ALA A 92 12.06 -2.88 -1.93
CA ALA A 92 12.36 -2.42 -3.27
C ALA A 92 11.27 -1.43 -3.74
N LEU A 93 11.71 -0.31 -4.33
CA LEU A 93 10.80 0.76 -4.75
C LEU A 93 9.84 0.28 -5.83
N ARG A 94 10.37 -0.32 -6.90
CA ARG A 94 9.56 -0.76 -8.03
C ARG A 94 8.91 -2.11 -7.74
N SER A 95 7.65 -2.25 -8.15
CA SER A 95 6.87 -3.48 -7.98
C SER A 95 7.56 -4.69 -8.60
N LYS A 96 8.14 -4.54 -9.80
CA LYS A 96 8.81 -5.62 -10.53
C LYS A 96 10.04 -6.20 -9.81
N ASP A 97 10.62 -5.45 -8.88
CA ASP A 97 11.82 -5.85 -8.13
C ASP A 97 11.46 -6.52 -6.79
N ARG A 98 10.16 -6.63 -6.46
CA ARG A 98 9.66 -7.30 -5.26
C ARG A 98 9.28 -8.75 -5.53
N SER A 99 9.62 -9.63 -4.59
CA SER A 99 9.31 -11.06 -4.65
C SER A 99 7.93 -11.37 -4.06
N THR A 100 7.50 -12.63 -4.13
CA THR A 100 6.29 -13.11 -3.43
C THR A 100 6.43 -13.17 -1.90
N LYS A 101 7.64 -12.97 -1.37
CA LYS A 101 7.90 -12.90 0.08
C LYS A 101 7.74 -11.47 0.62
N ASP A 102 7.79 -10.47 -0.25
CA ASP A 102 7.59 -9.08 0.13
C ASP A 102 6.09 -8.76 0.21
N PRO A 103 5.67 -7.78 1.03
CA PRO A 103 4.29 -7.34 1.10
C PRO A 103 3.74 -6.94 -0.27
N VAL A 104 2.45 -7.18 -0.48
CA VAL A 104 1.72 -6.61 -1.62
C VAL A 104 1.45 -5.14 -1.33
N ILE A 105 1.93 -4.26 -2.21
CA ILE A 105 1.80 -2.82 -2.04
C ILE A 105 0.62 -2.33 -2.86
N ILE A 106 -0.38 -1.78 -2.19
CA ILE A 106 -1.59 -1.25 -2.83
C ILE A 106 -1.74 0.25 -2.59
N ALA A 107 -2.48 0.92 -3.46
CA ALA A 107 -2.85 2.33 -3.31
C ALA A 107 -4.36 2.52 -3.37
N GLY A 108 -4.87 3.54 -2.71
CA GLY A 108 -6.21 4.08 -2.88
C GLY A 108 -6.21 5.61 -2.78
N GLY A 109 -7.37 6.24 -2.95
CA GLY A 109 -7.51 7.70 -2.87
C GLY A 109 -7.60 8.38 -4.24
N PRO A 110 -7.90 9.69 -4.26
CA PRO A 110 -8.24 10.42 -5.48
C PRO A 110 -7.14 10.41 -6.54
N CYS A 111 -5.85 10.43 -6.16
CA CYS A 111 -4.75 10.41 -7.13
C CYS A 111 -4.64 9.09 -7.91
N VAL A 112 -5.33 8.02 -7.49
CA VAL A 112 -5.41 6.78 -8.28
C VAL A 112 -6.14 7.03 -9.61
N SER A 113 -6.92 8.11 -9.74
CA SER A 113 -7.53 8.53 -11.03
C SER A 113 -6.54 8.87 -12.13
N ASN A 114 -5.29 9.22 -11.78
CA ASN A 114 -4.17 9.37 -12.70
C ASN A 114 -3.01 8.48 -12.24
N PRO A 115 -3.10 7.15 -12.45
CA PRO A 115 -2.26 6.19 -11.74
C PRO A 115 -0.83 6.08 -12.29
N GLU A 116 -0.62 6.37 -13.57
CA GLU A 116 0.62 6.09 -14.31
C GLU A 116 1.90 6.69 -13.71
N PRO A 117 1.91 7.93 -13.17
CA PRO A 117 3.10 8.47 -12.50
C PRO A 117 3.60 7.59 -11.35
N MET A 118 2.69 6.87 -10.68
CA MET A 118 3.00 6.02 -9.54
C MET A 118 2.88 4.52 -9.82
N ALA A 119 2.32 4.13 -10.97
CA ALA A 119 2.07 2.75 -11.37
C ALA A 119 3.31 1.83 -11.24
N PRO A 120 4.55 2.24 -11.56
CA PRO A 120 5.73 1.39 -11.40
C PRO A 120 6.03 0.95 -9.95
N PHE A 121 5.47 1.63 -8.95
CA PHE A 121 5.76 1.41 -7.53
C PHE A 121 4.68 0.60 -6.80
N PHE A 122 3.52 0.39 -7.41
CA PHE A 122 2.38 -0.31 -6.81
C PHE A 122 2.10 -1.63 -7.51
N ASP A 123 1.60 -2.61 -6.75
CA ASP A 123 1.14 -3.89 -7.32
C ASP A 123 -0.33 -3.82 -7.76
N ALA A 124 -1.13 -3.03 -7.05
CA ALA A 124 -2.53 -2.80 -7.36
C ALA A 124 -2.97 -1.41 -6.86
N MET A 125 -3.90 -0.77 -7.56
CA MET A 125 -4.43 0.54 -7.23
C MET A 125 -5.96 0.49 -7.27
N VAL A 126 -6.60 0.87 -6.17
CA VAL A 126 -8.03 0.71 -5.93
C VAL A 126 -8.78 1.97 -6.33
N PHE A 127 -9.76 1.81 -7.21
CA PHE A 127 -10.70 2.83 -7.66
C PHE A 127 -12.03 2.71 -6.92
N GLY A 128 -12.54 3.85 -6.47
CA GLY A 128 -13.83 3.94 -5.78
C GLY A 128 -13.70 3.75 -4.27
N ASP A 129 -14.73 3.15 -3.67
CA ASP A 129 -14.88 3.08 -2.23
C ASP A 129 -14.07 1.93 -1.61
N GLY A 130 -12.98 2.28 -0.94
CA GLY A 130 -12.12 1.34 -0.22
C GLY A 130 -12.86 0.56 0.87
N GLU A 131 -13.93 1.10 1.46
CA GLU A 131 -14.70 0.43 2.51
C GLU A 131 -15.38 -0.84 1.98
N THR A 132 -15.77 -0.85 0.72
CA THR A 132 -16.38 -2.03 0.08
C THR A 132 -15.36 -2.96 -0.56
N VAL A 133 -14.31 -2.39 -1.17
CA VAL A 133 -13.34 -3.14 -1.96
C VAL A 133 -12.28 -3.83 -1.08
N LEU A 134 -11.79 -3.14 -0.04
CA LEU A 134 -10.66 -3.62 0.76
C LEU A 134 -10.96 -4.91 1.56
N PRO A 135 -12.15 -5.08 2.19
CA PRO A 135 -12.49 -6.35 2.84
C PRO A 135 -12.50 -7.54 1.86
N ARG A 136 -13.05 -7.35 0.65
CA ARG A 136 -13.07 -8.38 -0.39
C ARG A 136 -11.66 -8.71 -0.87
N MET A 137 -10.82 -7.71 -1.06
CA MET A 137 -9.41 -7.91 -1.41
C MET A 137 -8.66 -8.70 -0.33
N ALA A 138 -8.92 -8.41 0.96
CA ALA A 138 -8.33 -9.14 2.08
C ALA A 138 -8.77 -10.61 2.09
N GLU A 139 -10.04 -10.90 1.84
CA GLU A 139 -10.56 -12.27 1.71
C GLU A 139 -9.91 -13.03 0.56
N GLN A 140 -9.78 -12.40 -0.61
CA GLN A 140 -9.10 -12.97 -1.77
C GLN A 140 -7.62 -13.24 -1.47
N TYR A 141 -6.94 -12.33 -0.77
CA TYR A 141 -5.57 -12.52 -0.31
C TYR A 141 -5.44 -13.73 0.62
N MET A 142 -6.29 -13.82 1.65
CA MET A 142 -6.27 -14.94 2.60
C MET A 142 -6.58 -16.27 1.91
N ALA A 143 -7.51 -16.30 0.97
CA ALA A 143 -7.82 -17.49 0.18
C ALA A 143 -6.65 -17.90 -0.72
N TRP A 144 -5.97 -16.93 -1.36
CA TRP A 144 -4.77 -17.17 -2.15
C TRP A 144 -3.62 -17.69 -1.29
N LYS A 145 -3.41 -17.12 -0.10
CA LYS A 145 -2.37 -17.55 0.85
C LYS A 145 -2.60 -18.98 1.34
N ARG A 146 -3.85 -19.34 1.67
CA ARG A 146 -4.26 -20.71 2.05
C ARG A 146 -3.99 -21.75 0.96
N LYS A 147 -4.01 -21.34 -0.31
CA LYS A 147 -3.66 -22.20 -1.48
C LYS A 147 -2.14 -22.27 -1.74
N GLY A 148 -1.32 -21.83 -0.80
CA GLY A 148 0.15 -21.86 -0.88
C GLY A 148 0.79 -20.52 -1.25
N GLY A 149 0.01 -19.49 -1.63
CA GLY A 149 0.55 -18.17 -1.96
C GLY A 149 1.51 -18.19 -3.17
N HIS A 150 1.34 -19.17 -4.06
CA HIS A 150 2.16 -19.28 -5.26
C HIS A 150 1.60 -18.38 -6.37
N HIS A 151 2.49 -17.78 -7.15
CA HIS A 151 2.18 -16.91 -8.30
C HIS A 151 1.30 -15.70 -7.93
N LYS A 152 1.91 -14.60 -7.47
CA LYS A 152 1.26 -13.31 -7.18
C LYS A 152 0.35 -12.84 -8.32
N THR A 153 0.71 -13.11 -9.57
CA THR A 153 -0.10 -12.81 -10.76
C THR A 153 -1.55 -13.32 -10.66
N LYS A 154 -1.79 -14.50 -10.08
CA LYS A 154 -3.17 -15.03 -9.93
C LYS A 154 -4.01 -14.23 -8.92
N LEU A 155 -3.38 -13.74 -7.85
CA LEU A 155 -4.03 -12.83 -6.91
C LEU A 155 -4.40 -11.52 -7.61
N LEU A 156 -3.44 -10.93 -8.33
CA LEU A 156 -3.64 -9.67 -9.05
C LEU A 156 -4.72 -9.79 -10.13
N GLN A 157 -4.78 -10.92 -10.85
CA GLN A 157 -5.87 -11.21 -11.80
C GLN A 157 -7.23 -11.22 -11.10
N SER A 158 -7.35 -11.92 -9.96
CA SER A 158 -8.60 -11.98 -9.21
C SER A 158 -9.04 -10.61 -8.66
N TRP A 159 -8.09 -9.74 -8.33
CA TRP A 159 -8.40 -8.36 -7.96
C TRP A 159 -8.85 -7.53 -9.16
N ALA A 160 -8.17 -7.63 -10.30
CA ALA A 160 -8.54 -6.90 -11.52
C ALA A 160 -9.94 -7.27 -12.03
N GLU A 161 -10.33 -8.54 -11.93
CA GLU A 161 -11.68 -9.04 -12.29
C GLU A 161 -12.81 -8.42 -11.47
N SER A 162 -12.50 -7.77 -10.33
CA SER A 162 -13.50 -7.08 -9.52
C SER A 162 -14.05 -5.80 -10.19
N GLY A 163 -13.35 -5.26 -11.19
CA GLY A 163 -13.72 -4.01 -11.88
C GLY A 163 -13.34 -2.72 -11.13
N HIS A 164 -12.80 -2.83 -9.91
CA HIS A 164 -12.42 -1.69 -9.06
C HIS A 164 -10.91 -1.60 -8.82
N VAL A 165 -10.11 -2.49 -9.42
CA VAL A 165 -8.67 -2.55 -9.15
C VAL A 165 -7.90 -2.49 -10.45
N TYR A 166 -7.09 -1.43 -10.57
CA TYR A 166 -6.08 -1.31 -11.61
C TYR A 166 -4.82 -2.05 -11.19
N VAL A 167 -4.28 -2.88 -12.09
CA VAL A 167 -3.04 -3.64 -11.85
C VAL A 167 -2.01 -3.18 -12.88
N PRO A 168 -1.03 -2.33 -12.50
CA PRO A 168 -0.04 -1.78 -13.42
C PRO A 168 0.65 -2.79 -14.32
N SER A 169 1.00 -3.97 -13.79
CA SER A 169 1.73 -5.00 -14.55
C SER A 169 0.95 -5.63 -15.71
N PHE A 170 -0.35 -5.34 -15.84
CA PHE A 170 -1.18 -5.85 -16.94
C PHE A 170 -1.25 -4.89 -18.13
N PHE A 171 -0.64 -3.72 -18.00
CA PHE A 171 -0.67 -2.67 -19.01
C PHE A 171 0.76 -2.26 -19.38
N GLU A 172 0.91 -1.76 -20.60
CA GLU A 172 2.13 -1.15 -21.06
C GLU A 172 1.82 0.29 -21.45
N ALA A 173 2.46 1.21 -20.74
CA ALA A 173 2.35 2.62 -20.98
C ALA A 173 2.91 2.99 -22.36
N LYS A 174 2.09 3.63 -23.21
CA LYS A 174 2.54 4.16 -24.50
C LYS A 174 2.67 5.66 -24.39
N PHE A 175 3.72 6.21 -24.95
CA PHE A 175 4.00 7.64 -24.96
C PHE A 175 4.15 8.10 -26.40
N ASP A 176 3.61 9.27 -26.71
CA ASP A 176 3.81 9.97 -27.96
C ASP A 176 4.26 11.43 -27.72
N ASP A 177 4.36 12.21 -28.79
CA ASP A 177 4.80 13.62 -28.73
C ASP A 177 3.83 14.53 -27.95
N HIS A 178 2.63 14.04 -27.59
CA HIS A 178 1.62 14.76 -26.82
C HIS A 178 1.53 14.30 -25.35
N GLY A 179 2.29 13.27 -24.96
CA GLY A 179 2.36 12.79 -23.59
C GLY A 179 2.06 11.29 -23.47
N PHE A 180 1.41 10.94 -22.35
CA PHE A 180 0.90 9.60 -22.07
C PHE A 180 -0.54 9.46 -22.58
#